data_AF-A0A359LUP7-F1
#
_entry.id   AF-A0A359LUP7-F1
#
_cell.length_a   1.000
_cell.length_b   1.000
_cell.length_c   1.000
_cell.angle_alpha   90.00
_cell.angle_beta   90.00
_cell.angle_gamma   90.00
#
_symmetry.space_group_name_H-M   'P 1'
#
loop_
_entity.id
_entity.type
_entity.pdbx_description
1 polymer ?
#
loop_
_entity_poly.entity_id
_entity_poly.type
_entity_poly.pdbx_seq_one_letter_code
_entity_poly.pdbx_strand_id
1 'polypeptide(L)' 'YIKEPAELLKPGQLVKVQVLSADPKAKRIALSMKALEAPPAHTGRPSPPPRPEPRKPDLNAQLARLNDRFRSR' A
#
# COMPACT_ATOMS: atom_id res chain seq x y z
N TYR A 1 -14.59 -3.71 -23.40
CA TYR A 1 -14.69 -4.79 -24.39
C TYR A 1 -13.52 -4.64 -25.35
N ILE A 2 -12.73 -5.70 -25.59
CA ILE A 2 -11.64 -5.64 -26.59
C ILE A 2 -12.27 -6.11 -27.91
N LYS A 3 -12.25 -5.26 -28.94
CA LYS A 3 -12.89 -5.56 -30.22
C LYS A 3 -12.09 -6.57 -31.05
N GLU A 4 -10.76 -6.38 -31.12
CA GLU A 4 -9.88 -7.25 -31.89
C GLU A 4 -8.61 -7.59 -31.08
N PRO A 5 -8.56 -8.76 -30.43
CA PRO A 5 -7.37 -9.17 -29.67
C PRO A 5 -6.17 -9.52 -30.56
N ALA A 6 -6.39 -9.81 -31.85
CA ALA A 6 -5.35 -10.18 -32.80
C ALA A 6 -4.43 -9.00 -33.18
N GLU A 7 -4.90 -7.76 -33.06
CA GLU A 7 -4.06 -6.57 -33.30
C GLU A 7 -3.10 -6.33 -32.13
N LEU A 8 -3.52 -6.68 -30.91
CA LEU A 8 -2.78 -6.43 -29.68
C LEU A 8 -1.74 -7.52 -29.38
N LEU A 9 -1.97 -8.73 -29.86
CA LEU A 9 -1.14 -9.90 -29.53
C LEU A 9 -0.76 -10.68 -30.79
N LYS A 10 0.53 -10.99 -30.91
CA LYS A 10 1.07 -11.79 -32.00
C LYS A 10 1.45 -13.20 -31.51
N PRO A 11 1.30 -14.24 -32.34
CA PRO A 11 1.86 -15.56 -32.02
C PRO A 11 3.37 -15.47 -31.74
N GLY A 12 3.83 -16.13 -30.68
CA GLY A 12 5.23 -16.12 -30.25
C GLY A 12 5.65 -14.91 -29.40
N GLN A 13 4.75 -13.97 -29.12
CA GLN A 13 5.02 -12.83 -28.24
C GLN A 13 5.12 -13.28 -26.78
N LEU A 14 6.22 -12.92 -26.12
CA LEU A 14 6.36 -13.09 -24.67
C LEU A 14 5.58 -11.97 -23.96
N VAL A 15 4.60 -12.35 -23.15
CA VAL A 15 3.75 -11.42 -22.39
C VAL A 15 3.72 -11.80 -20.91
N LYS A 16 3.63 -10.78 -20.05
CA LYS A 16 3.39 -10.98 -18.62
C LYS A 16 1.89 -11.10 -18.38
N VAL A 17 1.48 -12.10 -17.61
CA VAL A 17 0.07 -12.36 -17.25
C VAL A 17 -0.03 -12.79 -15.80
N GLN A 18 -1.23 -12.70 -15.23
CA GLN A 18 -1.56 -13.30 -13.93
C GLN A 18 -2.43 -14.54 -14.12
N VAL A 19 -2.17 -15.57 -13.31
CA VAL A 19 -3.01 -16.78 -13.24
C VAL A 19 -4.24 -16.49 -12.39
N LEU A 20 -5.42 -16.68 -12.97
CA LEU A 20 -6.69 -16.52 -12.26
C LEU A 20 -7.17 -17.82 -11.62
N SER A 21 -7.06 -18.92 -12.36
CA SER A 21 -7.46 -20.24 -11.89
C SER A 21 -6.74 -21.33 -12.69
N ALA A 22 -6.47 -22.46 -12.05
CA ALA A 22 -5.91 -23.64 -12.68
C ALA A 22 -6.78 -24.85 -12.32
N ASP A 23 -7.36 -25.48 -13.35
CA ASP A 23 -8.08 -26.74 -13.21
C ASP A 23 -7.21 -27.88 -13.74
N PRO A 24 -6.57 -28.66 -12.84
CA PRO A 24 -5.71 -29.77 -13.22
C PRO A 24 -6.49 -30.96 -13.80
N LYS A 25 -7.77 -31.13 -13.44
CA LYS A 25 -8.61 -32.22 -13.94
C LYS A 25 -8.97 -31.99 -15.40
N ALA A 26 -9.38 -30.76 -15.73
CA ALA A 26 -9.67 -30.35 -17.10
C ALA A 26 -8.41 -30.01 -17.92
N LYS A 27 -7.24 -29.92 -17.27
CA LYS A 27 -5.97 -29.43 -17.86
C LYS A 27 -6.11 -28.03 -18.47
N ARG A 28 -6.84 -27.14 -17.80
CA ARG A 28 -7.10 -25.76 -18.26
C ARG A 28 -6.58 -24.75 -17.25
N ILE A 29 -6.02 -23.65 -17.76
CA ILE A 29 -5.53 -22.53 -16.95
C ILE A 29 -6.15 -21.25 -17.48
N ALA A 30 -6.80 -20.49 -16.59
CA ALA A 30 -7.35 -19.17 -16.89
C ALA A 30 -6.30 -18.10 -16.57
N LEU A 31 -6.01 -17.25 -17.54
CA LEU A 31 -4.99 -16.20 -17.47
C LEU A 31 -5.62 -14.83 -17.75
N SER A 32 -5.06 -13.77 -17.17
CA SER A 32 -5.50 -12.40 -17.42
C SER A 32 -4.33 -11.42 -17.49
N MET A 33 -4.33 -10.57 -18.51
CA MET A 33 -3.41 -9.43 -18.64
C MET A 33 -3.87 -8.24 -17.79
N LYS A 34 -5.18 -8.01 -17.68
CA LYS A 34 -5.76 -6.85 -16.97
C LYS A 34 -5.56 -6.93 -15.45
N ALA A 35 -5.48 -8.13 -14.91
CA ALA A 35 -5.31 -8.32 -13.47
C ALA A 35 -3.91 -7.88 -12.97
N LEU A 36 -2.95 -7.64 -13.88
CA LEU A 36 -1.66 -7.04 -13.55
C LEU A 36 -1.74 -5.53 -13.33
N GLU A 37 -2.75 -4.86 -13.90
CA GLU A 37 -3.00 -3.46 -13.64
C GLU A 37 -3.58 -3.37 -12.23
N ALA A 38 -2.88 -2.66 -11.34
CA ALA A 38 -3.29 -2.55 -9.95
C ALA A 38 -4.77 -2.15 -9.87
N PRO A 39 -5.58 -2.76 -8.98
CA PRO A 39 -6.94 -2.29 -8.76
C PRO A 39 -6.85 -0.79 -8.46
N PRO A 40 -7.79 0.03 -8.97
CA PRO A 40 -7.80 1.46 -8.66
C PRO A 40 -7.70 1.57 -7.15
N ALA A 41 -6.64 2.23 -6.68
CA ALA A 41 -6.40 2.39 -5.25
C ALA A 41 -7.71 2.83 -4.64
N HIS A 42 -8.25 2.03 -3.71
CA HIS A 42 -9.46 2.38 -2.99
C HIS A 42 -9.18 3.71 -2.27
N THR A 43 -9.48 4.83 -2.93
CA THR A 43 -9.42 6.20 -2.43
C THR A 43 -10.61 6.43 -1.49
N GLY A 44 -10.77 5.53 -0.51
CA GLY A 44 -11.91 5.51 0.40
C GLY A 44 -11.55 5.21 1.85
N ARG A 45 -10.26 5.06 2.18
CA ARG A 45 -9.84 5.02 3.58
C ARG A 45 -8.84 6.16 3.80
N PRO A 46 -9.23 7.32 4.35
CA PRO A 46 -8.25 8.20 4.93
C PRO A 46 -7.46 7.36 5.94
N SER A 47 -6.13 7.40 5.84
CA SER A 47 -5.28 6.96 6.94
C SER A 47 -5.81 7.64 8.22
N PRO A 48 -5.96 6.92 9.35
CA PRO A 48 -6.30 7.59 10.59
C PRO A 48 -5.28 8.70 10.81
N PRO A 49 -5.70 9.91 11.24
CA PRO A 49 -4.76 11.00 11.48
C PRO A 49 -3.63 10.48 12.36
N PRO A 50 -2.36 10.89 12.11
CA PRO A 50 -1.26 10.49 12.97
C PRO A 50 -1.70 10.80 14.40
N ARG A 51 -1.79 9.76 15.25
CA ARG A 51 -2.09 9.95 16.67
C ARG A 51 -1.15 11.05 17.16
N PRO A 52 -1.64 12.07 17.89
CA PRO A 52 -0.77 13.09 18.43
C PRO A 52 0.34 12.36 19.19
N GLU A 53 1.56 12.42 18.66
CA GLU A 53 2.72 11.85 19.33
C GLU A 53 2.73 12.45 20.73
N PRO A 54 2.92 11.65 21.79
CA PRO A 54 3.01 12.19 23.13
C PRO A 54 4.11 13.24 23.10
N ARG A 55 3.74 14.51 23.27
CA ARG A 55 4.66 15.65 23.27
C ARG A 55 5.74 15.30 24.27
N LYS A 56 6.95 15.04 23.78
CA LYS A 56 8.11 14.79 24.64
C LYS A 56 8.18 15.97 25.60
N PRO A 57 8.37 15.75 26.91
CA PRO A 57 8.43 16.86 27.85
C PRO A 57 9.57 17.79 27.42
N ASP A 58 9.20 18.98 26.96
CA ASP A 58 10.13 19.99 26.48
C ASP A 58 11.11 20.38 27.59
N LEU A 59 12.33 20.71 27.17
CA LEU A 59 13.46 21.13 28.00
C LEU A 59 13.09 22.21 29.04
N ASN A 60 12.07 23.01 28.70
CA ASN A 60 11.49 24.04 29.58
C ASN A 60 10.92 23.46 30.89
N ALA A 61 10.33 22.27 30.85
CA ALA A 61 9.86 21.57 32.05
C ALA A 61 11.01 21.08 32.94
N GLN A 62 12.18 20.76 32.35
CA GLN A 62 13.37 20.37 33.11
C GLN A 62 14.03 21.58 33.78
N LEU A 63 14.04 22.73 33.10
CA LEU A 63 14.54 24.01 33.64
C LEU A 63 13.70 24.49 34.83
N ALA A 64 12.37 24.32 34.77
CA ALA A 64 11.48 24.65 35.88
C ALA A 64 11.78 23.82 37.14
N ARG A 65 12.02 22.51 36.99
CA ARG A 65 12.36 21.62 38.11
C ARG A 65 13.73 21.90 38.72
N LEU A 66 14.67 22.37 37.91
CA LEU A 66 15.99 22.79 38.41
C LEU A 66 15.88 24.08 39.23
N ASN A 67 15.12 25.07 38.75
CA ASN A 67 15.02 26.37 39.41
C ASN A 67 14.35 26.28 40.79
N ASP A 68 13.38 25.38 40.96
CA ASP A 68 12.72 25.12 42.25
C ASP A 68 13.70 24.54 43.28
N ARG A 69 14.63 23.69 42.83
CA ARG A 69 15.65 23.05 43.67
C ARG A 69 16.70 24.04 44.20
N PHE A 70 16.90 25.17 43.54
CA PHE A 70 17.87 26.19 43.95
C PHE A 70 17.28 27.32 44.81
N ARG A 71 15.95 27.41 44.95
CA ARG A 71 15.28 28.44 45.74
C ARG A 71 14.92 28.03 47.17
N SER A 72 15.16 26.77 47.53
CA SER A 72 14.92 26.25 48.88
C SER A 72 16.23 26.13 49.70
N ARG A 73 16.96 27.25 49.80
CA ARG A 73 18.00 27.46 50.82
C ARG A 73 18.03 28.92 51.24
#